data_AF-A0A920AIA6-F1
#
_entry.id   AF-A0A920AIA6-F1
#
_cell.length_a   1.000
_cell.length_b   1.000
_cell.length_c   1.000
_cell.angle_alpha   90.00
_cell.angle_beta   90.00
_cell.angle_gamma   90.00
#
_symmetry.space_group_name_H-M   'P 1'
#
loop_
_entity.id
_entity.type
_entity.pdbx_description
1 polymer ?
#
loop_
_entity_poly.entity_id
_entity_poly.type
_entity_poly.pdbx_seq_one_letter_code
_entity_poly.pdbx_strand_id
1 'polypeptide(L)' 'MKQEQFLNLASAEEALKKFRDAVNPAPLGEEQILLKEARGRVLSRDVIASINVPFTTAAILTATRFVRKIPSAPRKLSL' A
#
# COMPACT_ATOMS: atom_id res chain seq x y z
N MET A 1 -55.26 18.69 5.77
CA MET A 1 -53.99 18.62 6.50
C MET A 1 -52.87 18.57 5.48
N LYS A 2 -52.03 19.61 5.42
CA LYS A 2 -51.01 19.79 4.38
C LYS A 2 -49.65 19.58 5.05
N GLN A 3 -49.05 18.42 4.79
CA GLN A 3 -47.74 18.07 5.36
C GLN A 3 -46.67 18.61 4.44
N GLU A 4 -46.18 19.80 4.75
CA GLU A 4 -45.05 20.44 4.07
C GLU A 4 -43.75 19.78 4.55
N GLN A 5 -43.50 18.55 4.10
CA GLN A 5 -42.17 17.95 4.18
C GLN A 5 -41.30 18.57 3.09
N PHE A 6 -40.86 19.81 3.31
CA PHE A 6 -39.69 20.33 2.60
C PHE A 6 -38.47 19.63 3.17
N LEU A 7 -38.19 18.45 2.66
CA LEU A 7 -36.87 17.85 2.79
C LEU A 7 -35.93 18.81 2.05
N ASN A 8 -35.25 19.69 2.79
CA ASN A 8 -34.20 20.54 2.24
C ASN A 8 -33.07 19.62 1.76
N LEU A 9 -33.24 19.10 0.54
CA LEU A 9 -32.28 18.27 -0.17
C LEU A 9 -31.08 19.15 -0.49
N ALA A 10 -30.10 19.12 0.40
CA ALA A 10 -28.79 19.65 0.11
C ALA A 10 -28.19 18.82 -1.03
N SER A 11 -27.47 19.49 -1.95
CA SER A 11 -26.64 18.75 -2.90
C SER A 11 -25.58 17.92 -2.15
N ALA A 12 -24.98 16.94 -2.82
CA ALA A 12 -23.91 16.15 -2.21
C ALA A 12 -22.74 17.04 -1.73
N GLU A 13 -22.40 18.09 -2.50
CA GLU A 13 -21.37 19.06 -2.16
C GLU A 13 -21.76 19.90 -0.94
N GLU A 14 -23.00 20.38 -0.87
CA GLU A 14 -23.50 21.17 0.25
C GLU A 14 -23.54 20.35 1.55
N ALA A 15 -23.97 19.09 1.46
CA ALA A 15 -23.96 18.17 2.59
C ALA A 15 -22.52 17.90 3.07
N LEU A 16 -21.60 17.63 2.13
CA LEU A 16 -20.20 17.40 2.46
C LEU A 16 -19.53 18.63 3.07
N LYS A 17 -19.82 19.83 2.55
CA LYS A 17 -19.32 21.09 3.09
C LYS A 17 -19.83 21.30 4.51
N LYS A 18 -21.14 21.19 4.74
CA LYS A 18 -21.74 21.30 6.10
C LYS A 18 -21.13 20.29 7.06
N PHE A 19 -20.92 19.05 6.61
CA PHE A 19 -20.30 18.02 7.42
C PHE A 19 -18.84 18.37 7.79
N ARG A 20 -18.03 18.77 6.81
CA ARG A 20 -16.63 19.18 7.05
C ARG A 20 -16.54 20.40 7.97
N ASP A 21 -17.40 21.39 7.76
CA ASP A 21 -17.47 22.60 8.58
C ASP A 21 -17.85 22.25 10.04
N ALA A 22 -18.76 21.29 10.24
CA ALA A 22 -19.19 20.85 11.57
C ALA A 22 -18.15 19.96 12.27
N VAL A 23 -17.47 19.08 11.53
CA VAL A 23 -16.41 18.20 12.08
C VAL A 23 -15.15 19.00 12.40
N ASN A 24 -14.88 20.08 11.66
CA ASN A 24 -13.71 20.95 11.77
C ASN A 24 -12.42 20.16 12.02
N PRO A 25 -12.02 19.27 11.08
CA PRO A 25 -10.92 18.35 11.29
C PRO A 25 -9.60 19.11 11.44
N ALA A 26 -9.12 19.20 12.67
CA ALA A 26 -7.78 19.68 12.99
C ALA A 26 -6.87 18.47 13.32
N PRO A 27 -5.57 18.52 12.94
CA PRO A 27 -4.62 17.53 13.40
C PRO A 27 -4.56 17.47 14.92
N LEU A 28 -4.57 16.27 15.50
CA LEU A 28 -4.55 16.07 16.96
C LEU A 28 -3.18 16.34 17.61
N GLY A 29 -2.15 16.59 16.80
CA GLY A 29 -0.76 16.75 17.24
C GLY A 29 0.12 15.55 16.85
N GLU A 30 1.38 15.61 17.26
CA GLU A 30 2.37 14.57 16.96
C GLU A 30 2.69 13.74 18.20
N GLU A 31 2.92 12.45 17.99
CA GLU A 31 3.32 11.53 19.04
C GLU A 31 4.32 10.49 18.47
N GLN A 32 5.16 9.95 19.35
CA GLN A 32 6.03 8.82 19.00
C GLN A 32 5.37 7.53 19.46
N ILE A 33 5.24 6.58 18.54
CA ILE A 33 4.63 5.27 18.79
C ILE A 33 5.54 4.14 18.32
N LEU A 34 5.25 2.93 18.77
CA LEU A 34 5.92 1.73 18.28
C LEU A 34 5.47 1.41 16.85
N LEU A 35 6.37 0.87 16.03
CA LEU A 35 6.07 0.55 14.63
C LEU A 35 4.89 -0.45 14.48
N LYS A 36 4.75 -1.37 15.43
CA LYS A 36 3.64 -2.34 15.47
C LYS A 36 2.25 -1.67 15.60
N GLU A 37 2.20 -0.45 16.15
CA GLU A 37 0.98 0.34 16.37
C GLU A 37 0.76 1.38 15.26
N ALA A 38 1.69 1.51 14.31
CA ALA A 38 1.65 2.56 13.30
C ALA A 38 0.62 2.31 12.17
N ARG A 39 0.08 1.10 12.04
CA ARG A 39 -0.87 0.76 10.97
C ARG A 39 -2.15 1.60 11.11
N GLY A 40 -2.51 2.31 10.05
CA GLY A 40 -3.72 3.16 10.00
C GLY A 40 -3.53 4.56 10.57
N ARG A 41 -2.32 4.91 11.02
CA ARG A 41 -1.95 6.27 11.41
C ARG A 41 -1.47 7.08 10.20
N VAL A 42 -1.44 8.39 10.36
CA VAL A 42 -0.86 9.34 9.41
C VAL A 42 0.50 9.77 9.92
N LEU A 43 1.53 9.77 9.06
CA LEU A 43 2.86 10.26 9.41
C LEU A 43 2.81 11.78 9.60
N SER A 44 3.34 12.26 10.71
CA SER A 44 3.41 13.70 10.98
C SER A 44 4.54 14.41 10.25
N ARG A 45 5.52 13.66 9.75
CA ARG A 45 6.75 14.17 9.12
C ARG A 45 7.23 13.24 8.01
N ASP A 46 8.08 13.78 7.15
CA ASP A 46 8.76 12.98 6.13
C ASP A 46 9.71 11.96 6.74
N VAL A 47 9.79 10.79 6.12
CA VAL A 47 10.70 9.71 6.52
C VAL A 47 11.71 9.50 5.40
N ILE A 48 12.99 9.78 5.70
CA ILE A 48 14.09 9.66 4.76
C ILE A 48 14.94 8.45 5.17
N ALA A 49 15.28 7.60 4.21
CA ALA A 49 16.18 6.49 4.44
C ALA A 49 17.59 7.04 4.74
N SER A 50 18.14 6.67 5.89
CA SER A 50 19.51 7.06 6.28
C SER A 50 20.59 6.23 5.58
N ILE A 51 20.20 5.12 4.95
CA ILE A 51 21.10 4.19 4.28
C ILE A 51 20.57 3.81 2.90
N ASN A 52 21.48 3.48 1.99
CA ASN A 52 21.13 2.92 0.69
C ASN A 52 20.80 1.43 0.82
N VAL A 53 19.73 0.96 0.16
CA VAL A 53 19.29 -0.43 0.21
C VAL A 53 19.10 -0.97 -1.22
N PRO A 54 19.76 -2.08 -1.60
CA PRO A 54 20.67 -2.89 -0.78
C PRO A 54 22.02 -2.17 -0.56
N PHE A 55 22.59 -2.34 0.64
CA PHE A 55 23.90 -1.76 0.99
C PHE A 55 25.05 -2.40 0.18
N THR A 56 24.86 -3.63 -0.27
CA THR A 56 25.83 -4.40 -1.07
C THR A 56 25.27 -4.66 -2.47
N THR A 57 26.15 -4.87 -3.46
CA THR A 57 25.74 -5.32 -4.80
C THR A 57 24.96 -6.64 -4.71
N ALA A 58 23.64 -6.58 -4.93
CA ALA A 58 22.83 -7.78 -5.09
C ALA A 58 23.17 -8.39 -6.46
N ALA A 59 24.02 -9.42 -6.49
CA ALA A 59 24.21 -10.21 -7.69
C ALA A 59 22.94 -11.06 -7.91
N ILE A 60 22.01 -10.57 -8.73
CA ILE A 60 20.72 -11.21 -9.06
C ILE A 60 20.88 -12.44 -10.00
N LEU A 61 22.11 -12.87 -10.27
CA LEU A 61 22.43 -13.93 -11.22
C LEU A 61 22.64 -15.27 -10.50
N THR A 62 21.56 -15.90 -10.01
CA THR A 62 21.58 -17.34 -9.69
C THR A 62 20.21 -17.98 -9.94
N ALA A 63 19.75 -17.97 -11.19
CA ALA A 63 18.62 -18.82 -11.62
C ALA A 63 18.84 -19.47 -13.00
N THR A 64 19.84 -19.03 -13.78
CA THR A 64 19.98 -19.45 -15.18
C THR A 64 20.78 -20.74 -15.41
N ARG A 65 21.14 -21.51 -14.37
CA ARG A 65 22.01 -22.72 -14.52
C ARG A 65 21.45 -24.00 -13.88
N PHE A 66 20.15 -24.27 -14.04
CA PHE A 66 19.56 -25.56 -13.64
C PHE A 66 18.89 -26.36 -14.77
N VAL A 67 18.85 -25.86 -16.01
CA VAL A 67 18.23 -26.56 -17.15
C VAL A 67 19.28 -26.90 -18.21
N ARG A 68 20.21 -27.82 -17.91
CA ARG A 68 20.99 -28.53 -18.95
C ARG A 68 21.78 -29.71 -18.37
N LYS A 69 21.09 -30.69 -17.79
CA LYS A 69 21.63 -32.05 -17.66
C LYS A 69 20.53 -33.10 -17.63
N ILE A 70 19.89 -33.30 -18.78
CA ILE A 70 19.15 -34.54 -19.04
C ILE A 70 20.15 -35.47 -19.74
N PRO A 71 20.56 -36.61 -19.14
CA PRO A 71 21.36 -37.60 -19.84
C PRO A 71 20.49 -38.32 -20.87
N SER A 72 20.88 -38.29 -22.14
CA SER A 72 20.29 -39.11 -23.19
C SER A 72 20.63 -40.58 -22.97
N ALA A 73 19.62 -41.42 -22.73
CA ALA A 73 19.74 -42.88 -22.64
C ALA A 73 20.13 -43.51 -23.99
N PRO A 74 20.79 -44.69 -24.00
CA PRO A 74 21.44 -45.24 -25.19
C PRO A 74 20.45 -45.88 -26.16
N ARG A 75 20.60 -45.62 -27.47
CA ARG A 75 19.93 -46.40 -28.53
C ARG A 75 20.63 -47.76 -28.63
N LYS A 76 19.92 -48.85 -28.32
CA LYS A 76 20.33 -50.19 -28.76
C LYS A 76 20.16 -50.26 -30.28
N LEU A 77 21.27 -50.50 -30.99
CA LEU A 77 21.25 -51.00 -32.36
C LEU A 77 21.28 -52.53 -32.26
N SER A 78 20.20 -53.19 -32.68
CA SER A 78 20.22 -54.62 -32.98
C SER A 78 20.07 -54.76 -34.49
N LEU A 79 21.08 -55.40 -35.09
CA LEU A 79 21.09 -55.93 -36.46
C LEU A 79 20.06 -57.06 -36.61
#